data_AF-A0A954VZA0-F1
#
_entry.id   AF-A0A954VZA0-F1
#
_cell.length_a   1.000
_cell.length_b   1.000
_cell.length_c   1.000
_cell.angle_alpha   90.00
_cell.angle_beta   90.00
_cell.angle_gamma   90.00
#
_symmetry.space_group_name_H-M   'P 1'
#
loop_
_entity.id
_entity.type
_entity.pdbx_description
1 polymer ?
#
loop_
_entity_poly.entity_id
_entity_poly.type
_entity_poly.pdbx_seq_one_letter_code
_entity_poly.pdbx_strand_id
1 'polypeptide(L)'
;MTIIFPANRPDRQGVAIVPLTAIFACLAVLAAISVDLAYMQLVKTELQVASDAGAKAALETLYRTNNQTQARKAGRDMMERFKVGGKMYDADLSDVVLGRSVPNQSGAYVFTAGATPFNAVQVTGDITQGSTAGPASLFFGGVTGHEKFGTTLSSTATFQMYEVCLCLDRSGSMLFDMTGVDYAYPPNNPLLSSFTAWGEVWRNHLSAPNPVGSRWAALDSAVEVFLDEAGEASSPPRTSLVTWASDYTMPVTPYTEYEASSVDYVLPANGYHDWDSNAYAIQTKMDYLSSHPMMGGTNISAGIMDAVAQLTGANAHPLANKSIILLTDGLWTDGPDPMGAAQVAADAGIVINTISLLSTADPELMADIAELTGGVTFKATSQEELEQVFRELARSLPVVLSE
;
A
#
# COMPACT_ATOMS: atom_id res chain seq x y z
N MET A 1 -24.30 108.87 6.46
CA MET A 1 -24.15 107.80 5.46
C MET A 1 -23.25 106.74 6.09
N THR A 2 -23.86 105.72 6.68
CA THR A 2 -23.17 104.72 7.52
C THR A 2 -22.64 103.62 6.62
N ILE A 3 -21.31 103.48 6.54
CA ILE A 3 -20.65 102.43 5.76
C ILE A 3 -20.52 101.19 6.65
N ILE A 4 -21.17 100.10 6.24
CA ILE A 4 -21.09 98.78 6.89
C ILE A 4 -19.95 98.00 6.22
N PHE A 5 -18.93 97.59 6.98
CA PHE A 5 -17.88 96.69 6.51
C PHE A 5 -18.29 95.23 6.70
N PRO A 6 -17.96 94.32 5.76
CA PRO A 6 -18.32 92.91 5.86
C PRO A 6 -17.50 92.19 6.94
N ALA A 7 -18.17 91.39 7.76
CA ALA A 7 -17.55 90.59 8.81
C ALA A 7 -16.65 89.48 8.21
N ASN A 8 -15.42 89.42 8.69
CA ASN A 8 -14.42 88.43 8.32
C ASN A 8 -14.91 87.02 8.73
N ARG A 9 -15.06 86.09 7.79
CA ARG A 9 -15.37 84.68 8.11
C ARG A 9 -14.10 84.03 8.67
N PRO A 10 -14.14 83.39 9.86
CA PRO A 10 -12.99 82.69 10.39
C PRO A 10 -12.63 81.53 9.47
N ASP A 11 -11.37 81.53 9.03
CA ASP A 11 -10.83 80.55 8.12
C ASP A 11 -10.77 79.19 8.82
N ARG A 12 -11.57 78.22 8.36
CA ARG A 12 -11.69 76.87 8.97
C ARG A 12 -10.51 75.98 8.56
N GLN A 13 -9.28 76.43 8.82
CA GLN A 13 -8.06 75.73 8.38
C GLN A 13 -7.72 74.45 9.17
N GLY A 14 -8.48 74.11 10.23
CA GLY A 14 -8.28 72.91 11.05
C GLY A 14 -9.27 71.76 10.82
N VAL A 15 -10.39 71.99 10.10
CA VAL A 15 -11.47 70.98 9.99
C VAL A 15 -11.07 69.80 9.10
N ALA A 16 -10.17 70.01 8.13
CA ALA A 16 -9.69 68.95 7.23
C ALA A 16 -8.60 68.06 7.86
N ILE A 17 -7.88 68.54 8.88
CA ILE A 17 -6.81 67.79 9.54
C ILE A 17 -7.38 66.66 10.40
N VAL A 18 -8.50 66.90 11.09
CA VAL A 18 -9.17 65.90 11.94
C VAL A 18 -9.56 64.62 11.18
N PRO A 19 -10.31 64.67 10.05
CA PRO A 19 -10.66 63.48 9.29
C PRO A 19 -9.43 62.83 8.62
N LEU A 20 -8.43 63.61 8.22
CA LEU A 20 -7.20 63.08 7.63
C LEU A 20 -6.43 62.24 8.66
N THR A 21 -6.24 62.76 9.88
CA THR A 21 -5.60 62.03 10.98
C THR A 21 -6.38 60.78 11.35
N ALA A 22 -7.72 60.85 11.37
CA ALA A 22 -8.58 59.70 11.63
C ALA A 22 -8.43 58.61 10.55
N ILE A 23 -8.36 58.98 9.26
CA ILE A 23 -8.15 58.03 8.15
C ILE A 23 -6.76 57.38 8.25
N PHE A 24 -5.70 58.16 8.51
CA PHE A 24 -4.36 57.59 8.69
C PHE A 24 -4.28 56.66 9.90
N ALA A 25 -4.93 57.00 11.01
CA ALA A 25 -5.03 56.11 12.17
C ALA A 25 -5.78 54.81 11.83
N CYS A 26 -6.90 54.89 11.11
CA CYS A 26 -7.61 53.71 10.61
C CYS A 26 -6.73 52.85 9.69
N LEU A 27 -6.02 53.46 8.75
CA LEU A 27 -5.11 52.75 7.85
C LEU A 27 -3.98 52.07 8.61
N ALA A 28 -3.40 52.72 9.62
CA ALA A 28 -2.37 52.12 10.47
C ALA A 28 -2.90 50.93 11.27
N VAL A 29 -4.11 51.01 11.82
CA VAL A 29 -4.76 49.88 12.52
C VAL A 29 -5.05 48.73 11.55
N LEU A 30 -5.55 49.02 10.35
CA LEU A 30 -5.79 47.99 9.33
C LEU A 30 -4.49 47.32 8.87
N ALA A 31 -3.40 48.09 8.72
CA ALA A 31 -2.09 47.55 8.39
C ALA A 31 -1.55 46.65 9.52
N ALA A 32 -1.69 47.08 10.78
CA ALA A 32 -1.31 46.30 11.95
C ALA A 32 -2.06 44.95 12.01
N ILE A 33 -3.38 44.98 11.82
CA ILE A 33 -4.22 43.77 11.76
C ILE A 33 -3.78 42.87 10.59
N SER A 34 -3.48 43.45 9.43
CA SER A 34 -3.05 42.68 8.25
C SER A 34 -1.72 41.96 8.48
N VAL A 35 -0.76 42.62 9.14
CA VAL A 35 0.54 42.02 9.50
C VAL A 35 0.35 40.88 10.50
N ASP A 36 -0.44 41.10 11.55
CA ASP A 36 -0.71 40.05 12.55
C ASP A 36 -1.46 38.86 11.93
N LEU A 37 -2.44 39.10 11.04
CA LEU A 37 -3.13 38.04 10.30
C LEU A 37 -2.20 37.24 9.42
N ALA A 38 -1.33 37.90 8.65
CA ALA A 38 -0.34 37.23 7.82
C ALA A 38 0.62 36.40 8.67
N TYR A 39 1.06 36.94 9.81
CA TYR A 39 1.92 36.23 10.75
C TYR A 39 1.23 35.01 11.39
N MET A 40 -0.04 35.12 11.76
CA MET A 40 -0.82 33.97 12.27
C MET A 40 -0.92 32.84 11.24
N GLN A 41 -1.09 33.17 9.95
CA GLN A 41 -1.11 32.15 8.88
C GLN A 41 0.27 31.52 8.65
N LEU A 42 1.33 32.31 8.74
CA LEU A 42 2.70 31.78 8.70
C LEU A 42 2.93 30.78 9.84
N VAL A 43 2.62 31.17 11.08
CA VAL A 43 2.78 30.31 12.27
C VAL A 43 1.98 29.01 12.15
N LYS A 44 0.74 29.07 11.64
CA LYS A 44 -0.06 27.88 11.35
C LYS A 44 0.61 26.96 10.33
N THR A 45 1.15 27.54 9.26
CA THR A 45 1.83 26.77 8.21
C THR A 45 3.11 26.12 8.74
N GLU A 46 3.90 26.87 9.51
CA GLU A 46 5.11 26.35 10.16
C GLU A 46 4.78 25.19 11.11
N LEU A 47 3.71 25.33 11.91
CA LEU A 47 3.26 24.28 12.83
C LEU A 47 2.77 23.04 12.08
N GLN A 48 2.02 23.22 10.97
CA GLN A 48 1.57 22.11 10.12
C GLN A 48 2.76 21.33 9.57
N VAL A 49 3.76 22.01 8.99
CA VAL A 49 4.95 21.38 8.42
C VAL A 49 5.73 20.60 9.50
N ALA A 50 5.86 21.16 10.71
CA ALA A 50 6.51 20.47 11.82
C ALA A 50 5.75 19.19 12.22
N SER A 51 4.42 19.26 12.35
CA SER A 51 3.57 18.12 12.68
C SER A 51 3.59 17.03 11.60
N ASP A 52 3.52 17.40 10.32
CA ASP A 52 3.58 16.46 9.20
C ASP A 52 4.92 15.71 9.14
N ALA A 53 6.03 16.45 9.33
CA ALA A 53 7.36 15.86 9.38
C ALA A 53 7.51 14.94 10.60
N GLY A 54 6.99 15.36 11.76
CA GLY A 54 6.94 14.55 12.98
C GLY A 54 6.17 13.25 12.79
N ALA A 55 4.97 13.31 12.22
CA ALA A 55 4.12 12.14 11.98
C ALA A 55 4.80 11.14 11.04
N LYS A 56 5.39 11.62 9.94
CA LYS A 56 6.15 10.78 9.00
C LYS A 56 7.37 10.13 9.64
N ALA A 57 8.17 10.90 10.39
CA ALA A 57 9.37 10.38 11.06
C ALA A 57 9.04 9.33 12.13
N ALA A 58 7.97 9.55 12.89
CA ALA A 58 7.49 8.60 13.89
C ALA A 58 6.99 7.31 13.24
N LEU A 59 6.19 7.42 12.17
CA LEU A 59 5.65 6.29 11.43
C LEU A 59 6.77 5.45 10.76
N GLU A 60 7.73 6.11 10.12
CA GLU A 60 8.88 5.43 9.51
C GLU A 60 9.71 4.68 10.55
N THR A 61 9.90 5.28 11.73
CA THR A 61 10.61 4.60 12.82
C THR A 61 9.80 3.44 13.39
N LEU A 62 8.49 3.59 13.52
CA LEU A 62 7.58 2.52 13.92
C LEU A 62 7.67 1.35 12.94
N TYR A 63 7.66 1.65 11.64
CA TYR A 63 7.81 0.66 10.58
C TYR A 63 9.14 -0.10 10.70
N ARG A 64 10.26 0.61 10.77
CA ARG A 64 11.58 -0.01 10.78
C ARG A 64 11.91 -0.80 12.05
N THR A 65 11.38 -0.38 13.19
CA THR A 65 11.81 -0.90 14.50
C THR A 65 10.74 -1.69 15.24
N ASN A 66 9.47 -1.57 14.82
CA ASN A 66 8.30 -2.05 15.55
C ASN A 66 8.29 -1.64 17.04
N ASN A 67 8.91 -0.49 17.36
CA ASN A 67 9.12 -0.02 18.73
C ASN A 67 8.45 1.34 18.96
N GLN A 68 7.35 1.33 19.72
CA GLN A 68 6.52 2.50 19.98
C GLN A 68 7.30 3.64 20.67
N THR A 69 8.23 3.32 21.57
CA THR A 69 9.01 4.33 22.28
C THR A 69 9.99 5.03 21.35
N GLN A 70 10.62 4.27 20.44
CA GLN A 70 11.48 4.85 19.42
C GLN A 70 10.69 5.70 18.43
N ALA A 71 9.50 5.25 18.03
CA ALA A 71 8.60 6.01 17.16
C ALA A 71 8.21 7.36 17.75
N ARG A 72 7.73 7.40 19.01
CA ARG A 72 7.38 8.66 19.68
C ARG A 72 8.56 9.62 19.75
N LYS A 73 9.73 9.08 20.12
CA LYS A 73 10.97 9.87 20.20
C LYS A 73 11.36 10.45 18.84
N ALA A 74 11.31 9.65 17.77
CA ALA A 74 11.66 10.11 16.43
C ALA A 74 10.74 11.20 15.92
N GLY A 75 9.42 11.12 16.19
CA GLY A 75 8.47 12.17 15.86
C GLY A 75 8.78 13.48 16.57
N ARG A 76 8.95 13.42 17.89
CA ARG A 76 9.32 14.59 18.71
C ARG A 76 10.65 15.21 18.25
N ASP A 77 11.70 14.40 18.13
CA ASP A 77 13.04 14.84 17.70
C ASP A 77 13.03 15.44 16.29
N MET A 78 12.05 15.09 15.44
CA MET A 78 11.85 15.70 14.13
C MET A 78 11.16 17.06 14.24
N MET A 79 10.09 17.18 15.04
CA MET A 79 9.40 18.46 15.26
C MET A 79 10.33 19.54 15.82
N GLU A 80 11.19 19.18 16.77
CA GLU A 80 12.15 20.09 17.42
C GLU A 80 13.19 20.70 16.45
N ARG A 81 13.28 20.19 15.21
CA ARG A 81 14.16 20.75 14.16
C ARG A 81 13.54 21.97 13.47
N PHE A 82 12.24 22.15 13.60
CA PHE A 82 11.51 23.23 12.96
C PHE A 82 11.39 24.45 13.87
N LYS A 83 11.23 25.62 13.24
CA LYS A 83 10.87 26.85 13.93
C LYS A 83 9.40 27.15 13.70
N VAL A 84 8.71 27.54 14.76
CA VAL A 84 7.31 27.99 14.73
C VAL A 84 7.24 29.35 15.41
N GLY A 85 6.78 30.37 14.70
CA GLY A 85 6.75 31.75 15.21
C GLY A 85 8.15 32.26 15.58
N GLY A 86 9.17 31.85 14.83
CA GLY A 86 10.56 32.27 15.02
C GLY A 86 11.33 31.61 16.18
N LYS A 87 10.71 30.68 16.92
CA LYS A 87 11.36 29.90 18.00
C LYS A 87 11.48 28.44 17.60
N MET A 88 12.50 27.74 18.10
CA MET A 88 12.54 26.27 17.96
C MET A 88 11.30 25.69 18.64
N TYR A 89 10.64 24.76 17.97
CA TYR A 89 9.48 24.09 18.52
C TYR A 89 9.90 23.16 19.67
N ASP A 90 9.15 23.17 20.77
CA ASP A 90 9.39 22.32 21.95
C ASP A 90 8.24 21.32 22.07
N ALA A 91 8.47 20.11 21.57
CA ALA A 91 7.46 19.06 21.43
C ALA A 91 7.43 18.16 22.68
N ASP A 92 6.24 17.79 23.14
CA ASP A 92 6.10 16.75 24.16
C ASP A 92 6.02 15.36 23.52
N LEU A 93 6.48 14.32 24.21
CA LEU A 93 6.29 12.94 23.73
C LEU A 93 4.80 12.54 23.67
N SER A 94 3.97 13.17 24.49
CA SER A 94 2.52 12.99 24.51
C SER A 94 1.83 13.60 23.29
N ASP A 95 2.48 14.51 22.57
CA ASP A 95 2.00 15.03 21.28
C ASP A 95 2.01 13.96 20.19
N VAL A 96 2.80 12.88 20.36
CA VAL A 96 2.93 11.77 19.41
C VAL A 96 2.13 10.56 19.87
N VAL A 97 0.96 10.38 19.26
CA VAL A 97 -0.01 9.33 19.59
C VAL A 97 -0.01 8.26 18.50
N LEU A 98 0.26 7.01 18.90
CA LEU A 98 0.14 5.87 18.01
C LEU A 98 -1.29 5.34 18.02
N GLY A 99 -1.76 4.84 16.88
CA GLY A 99 -3.09 4.26 16.76
C GLY A 99 -3.26 3.47 15.48
N ARG A 100 -4.52 3.22 15.16
CA ARG A 100 -4.93 2.59 13.91
C ARG A 100 -5.76 3.53 13.08
N SER A 101 -5.41 3.72 11.82
CA SER A 101 -6.18 4.47 10.83
C SER A 101 -6.78 3.50 9.82
N VAL A 102 -8.10 3.56 9.64
CA VAL A 102 -8.85 2.72 8.69
C VAL A 102 -9.75 3.59 7.81
N PRO A 103 -9.90 3.28 6.52
CA PRO A 103 -10.85 3.98 5.66
C PRO A 103 -12.28 3.72 6.12
N ASN A 104 -13.10 4.76 6.16
CA ASN A 104 -14.55 4.64 6.35
C ASN A 104 -15.25 4.35 5.00
N GLN A 105 -16.58 4.18 5.03
CA GLN A 105 -17.38 3.91 3.82
C GLN A 105 -17.29 5.01 2.74
N SER A 106 -16.85 6.22 3.09
CA SER A 106 -16.60 7.33 2.17
C SER A 106 -15.16 7.41 1.66
N GLY A 107 -14.30 6.46 2.05
CA GLY A 107 -12.86 6.43 1.71
C GLY A 107 -11.99 7.35 2.58
N ALA A 108 -12.56 8.10 3.51
CA ALA A 108 -11.81 8.96 4.42
C ALA A 108 -11.22 8.13 5.57
N TYR A 109 -9.95 8.36 5.89
CA TYR A 109 -9.23 7.64 6.95
C TYR A 109 -9.64 8.15 8.34
N VAL A 110 -9.99 7.22 9.22
CA VAL A 110 -10.38 7.51 10.61
C VAL A 110 -9.32 6.94 11.55
N PHE A 111 -8.61 7.84 12.22
CA PHE A 111 -7.63 7.49 13.24
C PHE A 111 -8.30 7.16 14.58
N THR A 112 -7.94 6.00 15.13
CA THR A 112 -8.33 5.56 16.48
C THR A 112 -7.08 5.42 17.34
N ALA A 113 -6.91 6.33 18.31
CA ALA A 113 -5.76 6.32 19.22
C ALA A 113 -5.69 5.03 20.04
N GLY A 114 -4.49 4.47 20.18
CA GLY A 114 -4.24 3.27 20.99
C GLY A 114 -4.75 1.95 20.38
N ALA A 115 -5.48 1.99 19.27
CA ALA A 115 -5.96 0.79 18.59
C ALA A 115 -4.78 0.01 17.97
N THR A 116 -4.77 -1.30 18.19
CA THR A 116 -3.77 -2.22 17.65
C THR A 116 -4.38 -3.11 16.56
N PRO A 117 -3.56 -3.65 15.63
CA PRO A 117 -2.17 -3.28 15.31
C PRO A 117 -2.01 -1.79 14.96
N PHE A 118 -0.89 -1.17 15.36
CA PHE A 118 -0.59 0.23 15.04
C PHE A 118 -0.19 0.34 13.56
N ASN A 119 -0.93 1.12 12.78
CA ASN A 119 -0.58 1.41 11.37
C ASN A 119 -0.52 2.93 11.10
N ALA A 120 -0.74 3.75 12.13
CA ALA A 120 -0.75 5.19 12.01
C ALA A 120 -0.16 5.87 13.24
N VAL A 121 0.40 7.05 13.02
CA VAL A 121 0.87 7.95 14.07
C VAL A 121 0.26 9.31 13.83
N GLN A 122 -0.46 9.80 14.83
CA GLN A 122 -0.95 11.17 14.89
C GLN A 122 -0.01 12.02 15.73
N VAL A 123 0.38 13.17 15.19
CA VAL A 123 1.18 14.18 15.89
C VAL A 123 0.37 15.44 16.04
N THR A 124 0.30 15.97 17.24
CA THR A 124 -0.40 17.22 17.54
C THR A 124 0.60 18.34 17.81
N GLY A 125 0.66 19.31 16.90
CA GLY A 125 1.32 20.57 17.15
C GLY A 125 0.45 21.45 18.04
N ASP A 126 0.95 21.87 19.20
CA ASP A 126 0.25 22.70 20.16
C ASP A 126 1.09 23.92 20.58
N ILE A 127 0.61 25.12 20.24
CA ILE A 127 1.17 26.39 20.71
C ILE A 127 0.18 27.18 21.58
N THR A 128 -0.72 26.50 22.29
CA THR A 128 -1.63 27.14 23.24
C THR A 128 -0.91 27.58 24.52
N GLN A 129 -1.60 28.32 25.39
CA GLN A 129 -1.00 28.87 26.61
C GLN A 129 -0.51 27.80 27.60
N GLY A 130 -0.99 26.56 27.49
CA GLY A 130 -0.60 25.43 28.34
C GLY A 130 0.42 24.48 27.73
N SER A 131 0.81 24.67 26.45
CA SER A 131 1.78 23.79 25.81
C SER A 131 3.22 24.15 26.17
N THR A 132 4.14 23.21 25.97
CA THR A 132 5.58 23.42 26.12
C THR A 132 6.12 24.48 25.17
N ALA A 133 5.69 24.46 23.90
CA ALA A 133 6.07 25.46 22.91
C ALA A 133 5.52 26.87 23.22
N GLY A 134 4.31 26.94 23.78
CA GLY A 134 3.64 28.19 24.16
C GLY A 134 3.22 29.07 22.97
N PRO A 135 2.40 30.11 23.20
CA PRO A 135 1.81 30.90 22.13
C PRO A 135 2.78 31.88 21.47
N ALA A 136 2.57 32.10 20.17
CA ALA A 136 3.29 33.08 19.39
C ALA A 136 2.89 34.50 19.80
N SER A 137 3.86 35.39 19.96
CA SER A 137 3.61 36.80 20.27
C SER A 137 3.30 37.57 18.99
N LEU A 138 2.20 38.32 18.97
CA LEU A 138 1.79 39.15 17.83
C LEU A 138 2.56 40.49 17.84
N PHE A 139 2.78 41.08 16.66
CA PHE A 139 3.56 42.31 16.53
C PHE A 139 2.79 43.52 17.06
N PHE A 140 1.48 43.57 16.82
CA PHE A 140 0.62 44.71 17.18
C PHE A 140 -0.49 44.35 18.17
N GLY A 141 -0.30 43.28 18.93
CA GLY A 141 -1.31 42.80 19.86
C GLY A 141 -1.75 43.80 20.94
N GLY A 142 -0.89 44.76 21.32
CA GLY A 142 -1.26 45.85 22.23
C GLY A 142 -2.23 46.88 21.62
N VAL A 143 -2.30 46.98 20.28
CA VAL A 143 -3.24 47.85 19.57
C VAL A 143 -4.60 47.18 19.40
N THR A 144 -4.61 45.85 19.22
CA THR A 144 -5.82 45.05 18.96
C THR A 144 -6.39 44.38 20.21
N GLY A 145 -5.66 44.39 21.33
CA GLY A 145 -6.05 43.74 22.59
C GLY A 145 -5.72 42.24 22.67
N HIS A 146 -5.03 41.69 21.65
CA HIS A 146 -4.64 40.28 21.57
C HIS A 146 -3.13 40.15 21.40
N GLU A 147 -2.39 40.00 22.50
CA GLU A 147 -0.91 39.94 22.45
C GLU A 147 -0.34 38.60 21.97
N LYS A 148 -1.16 37.55 22.01
CA LYS A 148 -0.72 36.18 21.81
C LYS A 148 -1.69 35.43 20.90
N PHE A 149 -1.12 34.59 20.06
CA PHE A 149 -1.83 33.66 19.19
C PHE A 149 -1.46 32.22 19.58
N GLY A 150 -2.47 31.41 19.88
CA GLY A 150 -2.33 29.99 20.16
C GLY A 150 -3.28 29.18 19.28
N THR A 151 -2.84 28.01 18.84
CA THR A 151 -3.60 27.09 18.00
C THR A 151 -3.07 25.68 18.20
N THR A 152 -3.91 24.70 17.88
CA THR A 152 -3.53 23.29 17.76
C THR A 152 -3.76 22.82 16.33
N LEU A 153 -2.93 21.89 15.86
CA LEU A 153 -3.05 21.22 14.57
C LEU A 153 -2.64 19.76 14.74
N SER A 154 -3.41 18.84 14.18
CA SER A 154 -3.10 17.41 14.21
C SER A 154 -2.82 16.92 12.79
N SER A 155 -1.74 16.17 12.65
CA SER A 155 -1.33 15.51 11.40
C SER A 155 -1.24 14.01 11.65
N THR A 156 -1.87 13.20 10.79
CA THR A 156 -1.82 11.74 10.90
C THR A 156 -1.08 11.16 9.72
N ALA A 157 0.04 10.49 9.98
CA ALA A 157 0.68 9.65 8.98
C ALA A 157 0.17 8.21 9.14
N THR A 158 -0.31 7.61 8.05
CA THR A 158 -0.70 6.20 7.99
C THR A 158 0.23 5.47 7.03
N PHE A 159 0.70 4.28 7.41
CA PHE A 159 1.39 3.38 6.48
C PHE A 159 0.55 2.13 6.32
N GLN A 160 0.35 1.69 5.09
CA GLN A 160 -0.32 0.44 4.83
C GLN A 160 0.61 -0.46 4.05
N MET A 161 1.14 -1.45 4.77
CA MET A 161 2.06 -2.42 4.22
C MET A 161 1.28 -3.55 3.57
N TYR A 162 1.73 -4.00 2.40
CA TYR A 162 1.18 -5.14 1.70
C TYR A 162 2.22 -6.23 1.56
N GLU A 163 1.84 -7.44 1.94
CA GLU A 163 2.58 -8.66 1.67
C GLU A 163 1.71 -9.52 0.77
N VAL A 164 2.26 -9.91 -0.37
CA VAL A 164 1.57 -10.71 -1.37
C VAL A 164 2.29 -12.05 -1.52
N CYS A 165 1.54 -13.13 -1.57
CA CYS A 165 2.05 -14.40 -2.06
C CYS A 165 1.37 -14.71 -3.39
N LEU A 166 2.17 -14.79 -4.47
CA LEU A 166 1.71 -15.37 -5.72
C LEU A 166 1.66 -16.89 -5.51
N CYS A 167 0.46 -17.46 -5.55
CA CYS A 167 0.21 -18.87 -5.28
C CYS A 167 -0.35 -19.51 -6.56
N LEU A 168 0.55 -20.06 -7.38
CA LEU A 168 0.28 -20.35 -8.78
C LEU A 168 0.26 -21.85 -9.08
N ASP A 169 -0.78 -22.28 -9.78
CA ASP A 169 -0.92 -23.65 -10.28
C ASP A 169 0.15 -23.96 -11.35
N ARG A 170 0.91 -25.03 -11.14
CA ARG A 170 1.89 -25.61 -12.08
C ARG A 170 1.57 -27.06 -12.43
N SER A 171 0.30 -27.44 -12.34
CA SER A 171 -0.21 -28.78 -12.70
C SER A 171 -0.02 -29.06 -14.19
N GLY A 172 -0.18 -30.32 -14.57
CA GLY A 172 0.06 -30.75 -15.95
C GLY A 172 -0.81 -30.03 -17.00
N SER A 173 -2.00 -29.56 -16.65
CA SER A 173 -2.90 -28.83 -17.55
C SER A 173 -2.35 -27.47 -17.98
N MET A 174 -1.43 -26.89 -17.20
CA MET A 174 -0.78 -25.62 -17.54
C MET A 174 0.09 -25.71 -18.82
N LEU A 175 0.43 -26.92 -19.28
CA LEU A 175 1.10 -27.14 -20.56
C LEU A 175 0.16 -27.00 -21.77
N PHE A 176 -1.16 -27.06 -21.55
CA PHE A 176 -2.15 -27.03 -22.61
C PHE A 176 -2.22 -25.63 -23.23
N ASP A 177 -2.86 -25.54 -24.39
CA ASP A 177 -3.18 -24.26 -25.01
C ASP A 177 -4.38 -23.56 -24.33
N MET A 178 -4.64 -22.33 -24.78
CA MET A 178 -5.71 -21.49 -24.28
C MET A 178 -7.11 -21.84 -24.85
N THR A 179 -7.27 -22.96 -25.57
CA THR A 179 -8.57 -23.32 -26.17
C THR A 179 -9.59 -23.86 -25.17
N GLY A 180 -9.14 -24.24 -23.97
CA GLY A 180 -9.97 -24.89 -22.95
C GLY A 180 -10.25 -26.37 -23.22
N VAL A 181 -9.58 -26.98 -24.20
CA VAL A 181 -9.68 -28.43 -24.48
C VAL A 181 -8.57 -29.18 -23.75
N ASP A 182 -8.94 -30.23 -23.01
CA ASP A 182 -7.98 -31.06 -22.29
C ASP A 182 -7.04 -31.78 -23.25
N TYR A 183 -5.75 -31.81 -22.90
CA TYR A 183 -4.67 -32.41 -23.70
C TYR A 183 -4.49 -31.79 -25.09
N ALA A 184 -5.03 -30.59 -25.32
CA ALA A 184 -4.69 -29.78 -26.48
C ALA A 184 -3.42 -28.98 -26.17
N TYR A 185 -2.37 -29.18 -26.97
CA TYR A 185 -1.09 -28.50 -26.78
C TYR A 185 -0.83 -27.50 -27.90
N PRO A 186 -0.13 -26.39 -27.62
CA PRO A 186 0.23 -25.44 -28.64
C PRO A 186 1.16 -26.08 -29.69
N PRO A 187 0.95 -25.80 -30.99
CA PRO A 187 1.78 -26.39 -32.04
C PRO A 187 3.23 -25.87 -31.97
N ASN A 188 4.16 -26.62 -32.55
CA ASN A 188 5.55 -26.23 -32.75
C ASN A 188 6.31 -25.85 -31.46
N ASN A 189 6.06 -26.52 -30.34
CA ASN A 189 6.85 -26.29 -29.12
C ASN A 189 8.35 -26.59 -29.39
N PRO A 190 9.25 -25.58 -29.30
CA PRO A 190 10.65 -25.75 -29.61
C PRO A 190 11.42 -26.54 -28.54
N LEU A 191 10.81 -26.75 -27.37
CA LEU A 191 11.40 -27.43 -26.21
C LEU A 191 10.95 -28.88 -26.09
N LEU A 192 10.31 -29.43 -27.13
CA LEU A 192 9.81 -30.80 -27.10
C LEU A 192 10.92 -31.82 -26.89
N SER A 193 10.72 -32.68 -25.91
CA SER A 193 11.51 -33.87 -25.64
C SER A 193 11.64 -34.73 -26.91
N SER A 194 12.83 -35.33 -27.06
CA SER A 194 13.07 -36.35 -28.07
C SER A 194 12.37 -37.68 -27.73
N PHE A 195 11.80 -37.82 -26.53
CA PHE A 195 11.05 -39.00 -26.13
C PHE A 195 9.69 -39.07 -26.83
N THR A 196 9.53 -40.05 -27.73
CA THR A 196 8.31 -40.25 -28.52
C THR A 196 7.61 -41.58 -28.25
N ALA A 197 8.21 -42.44 -27.42
CA ALA A 197 7.79 -43.83 -27.27
C ALA A 197 6.35 -43.98 -26.74
N TRP A 198 5.87 -43.03 -25.93
CA TRP A 198 4.55 -43.10 -25.29
C TRP A 198 3.57 -42.05 -25.84
N GLY A 199 3.82 -41.55 -27.05
CA GLY A 199 2.91 -40.64 -27.74
C GLY A 199 3.07 -39.17 -27.32
N GLU A 200 2.17 -38.34 -27.85
CA GLU A 200 2.27 -36.88 -27.80
C GLU A 200 2.04 -36.29 -26.40
N VAL A 201 1.11 -36.86 -25.63
CA VAL A 201 0.82 -36.43 -24.25
C VAL A 201 2.09 -36.54 -23.40
N TRP A 202 2.71 -37.72 -23.36
CA TRP A 202 3.94 -37.93 -22.61
C TRP A 202 5.11 -37.10 -23.14
N ARG A 203 5.19 -36.92 -24.46
CA ARG A 203 6.22 -36.06 -25.04
C ARG A 203 6.09 -34.63 -24.50
N ASN A 204 4.88 -34.06 -24.45
CA ASN A 204 4.65 -32.72 -23.91
C ASN A 204 4.92 -32.65 -22.40
N HIS A 205 4.43 -33.60 -21.60
CA HIS A 205 4.68 -33.61 -20.14
C HIS A 205 6.13 -33.83 -19.75
N LEU A 206 6.95 -34.43 -20.63
CA LEU A 206 8.40 -34.55 -20.45
C LEU A 206 9.17 -33.35 -21.03
N SER A 207 8.47 -32.31 -21.47
CA SER A 207 9.03 -31.10 -22.05
C SER A 207 8.68 -29.89 -21.21
N ALA A 208 9.50 -28.85 -21.30
CA ALA A 208 9.10 -27.54 -20.82
C ALA A 208 7.84 -27.04 -21.58
N PRO A 209 7.03 -26.17 -20.93
CA PRO A 209 5.87 -25.54 -21.56
C PRO A 209 6.22 -24.88 -22.89
N ASN A 210 5.25 -24.81 -23.80
CA ASN A 210 5.43 -23.97 -24.98
C ASN A 210 5.60 -22.52 -24.50
N PRO A 211 6.66 -21.80 -24.91
CA PRO A 211 7.02 -20.51 -24.33
C PRO A 211 6.08 -19.36 -24.71
N VAL A 212 5.11 -19.57 -25.60
CA VAL A 212 4.18 -18.52 -26.06
C VAL A 212 2.73 -18.98 -26.03
N GLY A 213 2.46 -20.23 -26.41
CA GLY A 213 1.08 -20.69 -26.62
C GLY A 213 0.43 -21.40 -25.43
N SER A 214 1.20 -21.73 -24.39
CA SER A 214 0.69 -22.52 -23.25
C SER A 214 -0.02 -21.64 -22.23
N ARG A 215 -0.89 -22.24 -21.41
CA ARG A 215 -1.51 -21.58 -20.25
C ARG A 215 -0.44 -21.07 -19.28
N TRP A 216 0.64 -21.83 -19.09
CA TRP A 216 1.79 -21.40 -18.30
C TRP A 216 2.47 -20.15 -18.87
N ALA A 217 2.67 -20.08 -20.19
CA ALA A 217 3.26 -18.88 -20.81
C ALA A 217 2.35 -17.64 -20.67
N ALA A 218 1.02 -17.82 -20.75
CA ALA A 218 0.08 -16.75 -20.49
C ALA A 218 0.14 -16.28 -19.02
N LEU A 219 0.29 -17.22 -18.08
CA LEU A 219 0.48 -16.92 -16.66
C LEU A 219 1.79 -16.16 -16.40
N ASP A 220 2.91 -16.61 -16.98
CA ASP A 220 4.22 -15.97 -16.86
C ASP A 220 4.15 -14.49 -17.32
N SER A 221 3.53 -14.24 -18.48
CA SER A 221 3.26 -12.88 -18.99
C SER A 221 2.42 -12.05 -18.01
N ALA A 222 1.39 -12.64 -17.41
CA ALA A 222 0.53 -11.95 -16.44
C ALA A 222 1.27 -11.64 -15.12
N VAL A 223 2.19 -12.51 -14.68
CA VAL A 223 3.06 -12.24 -13.53
C VAL A 223 3.98 -11.07 -13.82
N GLU A 224 4.60 -11.00 -15.00
CA GLU A 224 5.42 -9.85 -15.43
C GLU A 224 4.61 -8.54 -15.35
N VAL A 225 3.38 -8.54 -15.88
CA VAL A 225 2.47 -7.37 -15.79
C VAL A 225 2.17 -6.97 -14.34
N PHE A 226 1.96 -7.92 -13.44
CA PHE A 226 1.78 -7.60 -12.02
C PHE A 226 3.03 -7.00 -11.40
N LEU A 227 4.21 -7.54 -11.72
CA LEU A 227 5.48 -7.05 -11.18
C LEU A 227 5.78 -5.61 -11.66
N ASP A 228 5.51 -5.32 -12.93
CA ASP A 228 5.64 -3.96 -13.47
C ASP A 228 4.67 -2.99 -12.79
N GLU A 229 3.38 -3.33 -12.73
CA GLU A 229 2.34 -2.44 -12.20
C GLU A 229 2.45 -2.24 -10.68
N ALA A 230 2.83 -3.27 -9.94
CA ALA A 230 3.04 -3.15 -8.50
C ALA A 230 4.30 -2.33 -8.17
N GLY A 231 5.27 -2.25 -9.08
CA GLY A 231 6.46 -1.42 -8.95
C GLY A 231 6.22 0.08 -9.05
N GLU A 232 5.16 0.48 -9.76
CA GLU A 232 4.74 1.88 -9.88
C GLU A 232 4.03 2.41 -8.62
N ALA A 233 3.68 1.53 -7.67
CA ALA A 233 3.08 1.94 -6.41
C ALA A 233 4.08 2.74 -5.55
N SER A 234 3.60 3.70 -4.76
CA SER A 234 4.47 4.47 -3.84
C SER A 234 5.10 3.61 -2.75
N SER A 235 4.53 2.44 -2.49
CA SER A 235 5.05 1.42 -1.59
C SER A 235 4.72 0.05 -2.19
N PRO A 236 5.59 -0.49 -3.06
CA PRO A 236 5.38 -1.82 -3.65
C PRO A 236 5.24 -2.89 -2.57
N PRO A 237 4.43 -3.94 -2.81
CA PRO A 237 4.26 -5.03 -1.84
C PRO A 237 5.54 -5.84 -1.71
N ARG A 238 5.72 -6.50 -0.56
CA ARG A 238 6.71 -7.59 -0.50
C ARG A 238 6.08 -8.85 -1.06
N THR A 239 6.72 -9.45 -2.05
CA THR A 239 6.12 -10.55 -2.80
C THR A 239 6.91 -11.84 -2.64
N SER A 240 6.25 -12.92 -2.21
CA SER A 240 6.73 -14.29 -2.27
C SER A 240 6.10 -15.05 -3.45
N LEU A 241 6.73 -16.15 -3.86
CA LEU A 241 6.22 -17.06 -4.88
C LEU A 241 6.12 -18.48 -4.31
N VAL A 242 4.92 -19.05 -4.44
CA VAL A 242 4.61 -20.44 -4.17
C VAL A 242 3.98 -21.02 -5.43
N THR A 243 4.50 -22.15 -5.91
CA THR A 243 3.87 -22.91 -6.98
C THR A 243 3.46 -24.29 -6.51
N TRP A 244 2.35 -24.80 -7.01
CA TRP A 244 1.74 -26.02 -6.50
C TRP A 244 1.14 -26.89 -7.61
N ALA A 245 1.10 -28.20 -7.36
CA ALA A 245 0.52 -29.20 -8.26
C ALA A 245 0.06 -30.40 -7.40
N SER A 246 0.70 -31.57 -7.51
CA SER A 246 0.52 -32.71 -6.60
C SER A 246 1.85 -33.46 -6.47
N ASP A 247 1.98 -34.27 -5.43
CA ASP A 247 3.12 -35.20 -5.36
C ASP A 247 3.06 -36.16 -6.55
N TYR A 248 4.11 -36.19 -7.37
CA TYR A 248 4.16 -37.03 -8.56
C TYR A 248 5.58 -37.40 -8.93
N THR A 249 5.81 -38.69 -9.24
CA THR A 249 7.08 -39.16 -9.79
C THR A 249 6.87 -39.59 -11.23
N MET A 250 7.61 -38.98 -12.16
CA MET A 250 7.54 -39.35 -13.56
C MET A 250 7.90 -40.83 -13.77
N PRO A 251 7.14 -41.60 -14.55
CA PRO A 251 7.46 -43.00 -14.83
C PRO A 251 8.59 -43.20 -15.85
N VAL A 252 9.22 -42.11 -16.32
CA VAL A 252 10.28 -42.13 -17.34
C VAL A 252 11.56 -41.57 -16.72
N THR A 253 12.69 -42.26 -16.93
CA THR A 253 14.03 -41.81 -16.48
C THR A 253 14.30 -40.36 -16.95
N PRO A 254 14.72 -39.45 -16.05
CA PRO A 254 15.34 -39.69 -14.73
C PRO A 254 14.38 -39.90 -13.55
N TYR A 255 13.08 -40.08 -13.78
CA TYR A 255 12.06 -40.19 -12.74
C TYR A 255 11.91 -38.89 -11.94
N THR A 256 11.81 -37.77 -12.66
CA THR A 256 11.65 -36.44 -12.04
C THR A 256 10.51 -36.44 -11.04
N GLU A 257 10.80 -35.97 -9.84
CA GLU A 257 9.85 -35.85 -8.73
C GLU A 257 9.31 -34.42 -8.68
N TYR A 258 8.00 -34.32 -8.45
CA TYR A 258 7.25 -33.09 -8.26
C TYR A 258 6.66 -33.14 -6.87
N GLU A 259 6.89 -32.07 -6.11
CA GLU A 259 6.26 -31.88 -4.81
C GLU A 259 4.85 -31.29 -4.99
N ALA A 260 3.95 -31.56 -4.05
CA ALA A 260 2.60 -30.99 -4.05
C ALA A 260 2.60 -29.45 -4.01
N SER A 261 3.58 -28.84 -3.36
CA SER A 261 3.80 -27.39 -3.32
C SER A 261 5.27 -27.09 -3.08
N SER A 262 5.74 -25.96 -3.60
CA SER A 262 7.11 -25.50 -3.47
C SER A 262 7.14 -24.00 -3.21
N VAL A 263 7.93 -23.58 -2.22
CA VAL A 263 8.23 -22.16 -1.98
C VAL A 263 9.40 -21.75 -2.87
N ASP A 264 9.10 -21.31 -4.10
CA ASP A 264 10.11 -20.95 -5.09
C ASP A 264 10.89 -19.68 -4.73
N TYR A 265 10.20 -18.73 -4.09
CA TYR A 265 10.81 -17.52 -3.53
C TYR A 265 10.16 -17.16 -2.19
N VAL A 266 10.98 -17.16 -1.14
CA VAL A 266 10.54 -16.81 0.22
C VAL A 266 10.16 -15.35 0.32
N LEU A 267 9.21 -15.03 1.21
CA LEU A 267 8.86 -13.63 1.48
C LEU A 267 10.13 -12.88 1.94
N PRO A 268 10.51 -11.74 1.31
CA PRO A 268 11.67 -10.97 1.73
C PRO A 268 11.63 -10.62 3.21
N ALA A 269 12.81 -10.65 3.84
CA ALA A 269 12.94 -10.38 5.28
C ALA A 269 12.38 -9.00 5.65
N ASN A 270 11.89 -8.91 6.88
CA ASN A 270 11.34 -7.68 7.39
C ASN A 270 12.40 -6.58 7.53
N GLY A 271 12.35 -5.53 6.70
CA GLY A 271 13.36 -4.47 6.67
C GLY A 271 13.34 -3.63 5.38
N TYR A 272 14.51 -3.12 4.98
CA TYR A 272 14.67 -2.43 3.70
C TYR A 272 14.32 -3.41 2.57
N HIS A 273 13.29 -3.10 1.81
CA HIS A 273 12.81 -3.88 0.69
C HIS A 273 13.11 -3.11 -0.59
N ASP A 274 13.82 -3.78 -1.48
CA ASP A 274 14.14 -3.28 -2.82
C ASP A 274 13.24 -4.01 -3.82
N TRP A 275 12.29 -3.28 -4.40
CA TRP A 275 11.31 -3.89 -5.28
C TRP A 275 11.96 -4.48 -6.53
N ASP A 276 12.90 -3.78 -7.15
CA ASP A 276 13.56 -4.24 -8.38
C ASP A 276 14.25 -5.60 -8.16
N SER A 277 14.96 -5.75 -7.03
CA SER A 277 15.56 -7.03 -6.66
C SER A 277 14.51 -8.11 -6.34
N ASN A 278 13.40 -7.77 -5.70
CA ASN A 278 12.32 -8.72 -5.41
C ASN A 278 11.65 -9.20 -6.71
N ALA A 279 11.24 -8.28 -7.57
CA ALA A 279 10.60 -8.56 -8.85
C ALA A 279 11.52 -9.39 -9.75
N TYR A 280 12.80 -8.98 -9.88
CA TYR A 280 13.79 -9.74 -10.64
C TYR A 280 13.97 -11.17 -10.12
N ALA A 281 13.97 -11.36 -8.80
CA ALA A 281 14.10 -12.68 -8.20
C ALA A 281 12.86 -13.56 -8.44
N ILE A 282 11.66 -12.98 -8.42
CA ILE A 282 10.41 -13.69 -8.78
C ILE A 282 10.46 -14.10 -10.26
N GLN A 283 10.79 -13.17 -11.17
CA GLN A 283 10.85 -13.47 -12.60
C GLN A 283 11.91 -14.53 -12.91
N THR A 284 13.08 -14.48 -12.25
CA THR A 284 14.11 -15.52 -12.38
C THR A 284 13.59 -16.91 -12.01
N LYS A 285 12.67 -17.00 -11.04
CA LYS A 285 12.04 -18.27 -10.65
C LYS A 285 10.98 -18.72 -11.65
N MET A 286 10.19 -17.80 -12.16
CA MET A 286 9.25 -18.09 -13.25
C MET A 286 9.99 -18.59 -14.49
N ASP A 287 11.06 -17.92 -14.92
CA ASP A 287 11.92 -18.35 -16.05
C ASP A 287 12.50 -19.75 -15.84
N TYR A 288 12.94 -20.06 -14.60
CA TYR A 288 13.41 -21.39 -14.24
C TYR A 288 12.32 -22.43 -14.44
N LEU A 289 11.12 -22.20 -13.92
CA LEU A 289 9.98 -23.11 -14.07
C LEU A 289 9.54 -23.24 -15.54
N SER A 290 9.50 -22.13 -16.29
CA SER A 290 9.21 -22.09 -17.74
C SER A 290 10.19 -22.91 -18.58
N SER A 291 11.38 -23.23 -18.05
CA SER A 291 12.39 -24.07 -18.72
C SER A 291 12.38 -25.55 -18.29
N HIS A 292 11.48 -25.95 -17.37
CA HIS A 292 11.40 -27.32 -16.85
C HIS A 292 10.02 -27.94 -17.13
N PRO A 293 9.94 -29.29 -17.25
CA PRO A 293 8.66 -29.95 -17.46
C PRO A 293 7.73 -29.82 -16.26
N MET A 294 6.42 -29.84 -16.50
CA MET A 294 5.37 -29.71 -15.48
C MET A 294 4.46 -30.94 -15.44
N MET A 295 4.15 -31.40 -14.24
CA MET A 295 3.34 -32.57 -13.99
C MET A 295 2.72 -32.51 -12.59
N GLY A 296 1.72 -33.36 -12.38
CA GLY A 296 0.91 -33.40 -11.16
C GLY A 296 -0.53 -32.99 -11.45
N GLY A 297 -1.41 -33.32 -10.51
CA GLY A 297 -2.78 -32.83 -10.44
C GLY A 297 -2.87 -31.49 -9.72
N THR A 298 -4.07 -31.12 -9.31
CA THR A 298 -4.40 -29.80 -8.77
C THR A 298 -4.69 -29.91 -7.26
N ASN A 299 -3.67 -29.74 -6.42
CA ASN A 299 -3.76 -29.70 -4.95
C ASN A 299 -3.73 -28.25 -4.44
N ILE A 300 -4.88 -27.58 -4.59
CA ILE A 300 -5.07 -26.17 -4.18
C ILE A 300 -4.71 -25.97 -2.69
N SER A 301 -5.06 -26.95 -1.84
CA SER A 301 -4.81 -26.85 -0.41
C SER A 301 -3.32 -26.77 -0.07
N ALA A 302 -2.44 -27.48 -0.79
CA ALA A 302 -1.01 -27.45 -0.53
C ALA A 302 -0.42 -26.05 -0.79
N GLY A 303 -0.79 -25.44 -1.92
CA GLY A 303 -0.39 -24.07 -2.26
C GLY A 303 -0.87 -23.04 -1.24
N ILE A 304 -2.14 -23.09 -0.83
CA ILE A 304 -2.68 -22.17 0.19
C ILE A 304 -1.91 -22.30 1.51
N MET A 305 -1.63 -23.53 1.97
CA MET A 305 -0.94 -23.73 3.25
C MET A 305 0.50 -23.19 3.25
N ASP A 306 1.25 -23.39 2.16
CA ASP A 306 2.60 -22.82 2.03
C ASP A 306 2.56 -21.28 1.91
N ALA A 307 1.59 -20.74 1.18
CA ALA A 307 1.38 -19.30 1.09
C ALA A 307 1.04 -18.68 2.46
N VAL A 308 0.17 -19.34 3.25
CA VAL A 308 -0.11 -18.94 4.63
C VAL A 308 1.16 -19.03 5.49
N ALA A 309 1.98 -20.06 5.34
CA ALA A 309 3.24 -20.19 6.07
C ALA A 309 4.22 -19.06 5.73
N GLN A 310 4.29 -18.59 4.47
CA GLN A 310 5.09 -17.42 4.10
C GLN A 310 4.57 -16.13 4.76
N LEU A 311 3.26 -15.91 4.76
CA LEU A 311 2.61 -14.70 5.27
C LEU A 311 2.41 -14.72 6.80
N THR A 312 2.71 -15.81 7.48
CA THR A 312 2.70 -15.91 8.95
C THR A 312 4.06 -16.25 9.56
N GLY A 313 5.06 -16.52 8.71
CA GLY A 313 6.40 -16.90 9.11
C GLY A 313 7.26 -15.75 9.66
N ALA A 314 8.53 -16.04 9.93
CA ALA A 314 9.45 -15.10 10.58
C ALA A 314 9.70 -13.79 9.80
N ASN A 315 9.52 -13.82 8.48
CA ASN A 315 9.70 -12.64 7.63
C ASN A 315 8.44 -11.77 7.55
N ALA A 316 7.26 -12.33 7.86
CA ALA A 316 5.99 -11.62 7.76
C ALA A 316 5.86 -10.53 8.83
N HIS A 317 5.36 -9.37 8.45
CA HIS A 317 5.16 -8.26 9.35
C HIS A 317 3.79 -8.38 10.04
N PRO A 318 3.71 -8.30 11.38
CA PRO A 318 2.44 -8.46 12.10
C PRO A 318 1.36 -7.42 11.74
N LEU A 319 1.77 -6.26 11.21
CA LEU A 319 0.88 -5.14 10.89
C LEU A 319 0.62 -5.00 9.38
N ALA A 320 1.16 -5.89 8.55
CA ALA A 320 0.92 -5.88 7.11
C ALA A 320 -0.45 -6.46 6.77
N ASN A 321 -1.08 -5.91 5.74
CA ASN A 321 -2.18 -6.58 5.07
C ASN A 321 -1.59 -7.66 4.19
N LYS A 322 -2.16 -8.86 4.29
CA LYS A 322 -1.61 -10.05 3.67
C LYS A 322 -2.61 -10.55 2.66
N SER A 323 -2.13 -10.78 1.44
CA SER A 323 -2.96 -11.30 0.38
C SER A 323 -2.30 -12.46 -0.33
N ILE A 324 -3.10 -13.46 -0.68
CA ILE A 324 -2.71 -14.52 -1.59
C ILE A 324 -3.41 -14.25 -2.92
N ILE A 325 -2.65 -14.27 -4.01
CA ILE A 325 -3.21 -14.32 -5.36
C ILE A 325 -3.15 -15.79 -5.77
N LEU A 326 -4.29 -16.47 -5.69
CA LEU A 326 -4.44 -17.89 -5.99
C LEU A 326 -4.96 -18.06 -7.40
N LEU A 327 -4.20 -18.74 -8.26
CA LEU A 327 -4.60 -19.01 -9.64
C LEU A 327 -4.63 -20.51 -9.92
N THR A 328 -5.66 -20.96 -10.64
CA THR A 328 -5.75 -22.34 -11.19
C THR A 328 -6.42 -22.35 -12.55
N ASP A 329 -6.06 -23.32 -13.39
CA ASP A 329 -6.70 -23.59 -14.69
C ASP A 329 -7.63 -24.83 -14.67
N GLY A 330 -7.78 -25.47 -13.50
CA GLY A 330 -8.41 -26.78 -13.38
C GLY A 330 -9.23 -26.98 -12.11
N LEU A 331 -9.87 -28.15 -12.06
CA LEU A 331 -10.64 -28.59 -10.89
C LEU A 331 -9.70 -29.10 -9.81
N TRP A 332 -10.09 -28.99 -8.54
CA TRP A 332 -9.42 -29.70 -7.46
C TRP A 332 -9.47 -31.22 -7.70
N THR A 333 -8.30 -31.86 -7.82
CA THR A 333 -8.21 -33.30 -8.11
C THR A 333 -7.40 -34.10 -7.08
N ASP A 334 -6.65 -33.43 -6.20
CA ASP A 334 -5.79 -34.09 -5.22
C ASP A 334 -5.63 -33.27 -3.93
N GLY A 335 -5.20 -33.92 -2.86
CA GLY A 335 -5.05 -33.31 -1.54
C GLY A 335 -6.37 -33.15 -0.78
N PRO A 336 -6.33 -32.54 0.41
CA PRO A 336 -7.52 -32.30 1.22
C PRO A 336 -8.37 -31.18 0.65
N ASP A 337 -9.59 -31.05 1.17
CA ASP A 337 -10.54 -29.99 0.80
C ASP A 337 -9.90 -28.58 0.93
N PRO A 338 -9.83 -27.80 -0.16
CA PRO A 338 -9.24 -26.46 -0.16
C PRO A 338 -9.93 -25.49 0.82
N MET A 339 -11.20 -25.71 1.15
CA MET A 339 -11.92 -24.86 2.12
C MET A 339 -11.31 -24.93 3.52
N GLY A 340 -10.70 -26.07 3.89
CA GLY A 340 -9.97 -26.19 5.15
C GLY A 340 -8.76 -25.26 5.20
N ALA A 341 -7.99 -25.18 4.12
CA ALA A 341 -6.84 -24.27 4.02
C ALA A 341 -7.27 -22.80 3.92
N ALA A 342 -8.36 -22.51 3.21
CA ALA A 342 -8.95 -21.18 3.16
C ALA A 342 -9.41 -20.70 4.55
N GLN A 343 -9.98 -21.58 5.38
CA GLN A 343 -10.31 -21.25 6.77
C GLN A 343 -9.06 -20.90 7.59
N VAL A 344 -7.96 -21.65 7.42
CA VAL A 344 -6.68 -21.33 8.10
C VAL A 344 -6.16 -19.96 7.67
N ALA A 345 -6.27 -19.60 6.40
CA ALA A 345 -5.91 -18.27 5.90
C ALA A 345 -6.81 -17.17 6.51
N ALA A 346 -8.12 -17.38 6.55
CA ALA A 346 -9.08 -16.46 7.16
C ALA A 346 -8.80 -16.23 8.65
N ASP A 347 -8.53 -17.31 9.40
CA ASP A 347 -8.19 -17.26 10.82
C ASP A 347 -6.87 -16.49 11.07
N ALA A 348 -5.96 -16.50 10.10
CA ALA A 348 -4.72 -15.73 10.11
C ALA A 348 -4.88 -14.27 9.61
N GLY A 349 -6.08 -13.87 9.20
CA GLY A 349 -6.37 -12.53 8.65
C GLY A 349 -5.77 -12.30 7.25
N ILE A 350 -5.61 -13.36 6.47
CA ILE A 350 -5.08 -13.32 5.09
C ILE A 350 -6.24 -13.36 4.10
N VAL A 351 -6.22 -12.44 3.14
CA VAL A 351 -7.24 -12.35 2.08
C VAL A 351 -6.79 -13.16 0.86
N ILE A 352 -7.62 -14.06 0.35
CA ILE A 352 -7.32 -14.83 -0.87
C ILE A 352 -8.12 -14.23 -2.04
N ASN A 353 -7.42 -13.64 -3.00
CA ASN A 353 -8.00 -13.29 -4.29
C ASN A 353 -7.81 -14.47 -5.25
N THR A 354 -8.89 -14.91 -5.89
CA THR A 354 -8.89 -16.11 -6.71
C THR A 354 -8.99 -15.79 -8.19
N ILE A 355 -8.25 -16.52 -9.03
CA ILE A 355 -8.28 -16.38 -10.48
C ILE A 355 -8.55 -17.76 -11.09
N SER A 356 -9.71 -17.90 -11.73
CA SER A 356 -10.06 -19.08 -12.53
C SER A 356 -9.66 -18.85 -13.98
N LEU A 357 -8.66 -19.59 -14.46
CA LEU A 357 -8.26 -19.58 -15.85
C LEU A 357 -9.13 -20.55 -16.66
N LEU A 358 -9.71 -20.06 -17.74
CA LEU A 358 -10.65 -20.76 -18.63
C LEU A 358 -11.91 -21.23 -17.87
N SER A 359 -12.77 -22.00 -18.55
CA SER A 359 -14.00 -22.55 -17.95
C SER A 359 -13.80 -23.91 -17.27
N THR A 360 -12.57 -24.43 -17.28
CA THR A 360 -12.21 -25.75 -16.73
C THR A 360 -11.95 -25.70 -15.23
N ALA A 361 -11.59 -24.54 -14.68
CA ALA A 361 -11.49 -24.31 -13.24
C ALA A 361 -12.88 -24.30 -12.57
N ASP A 362 -12.96 -24.75 -11.31
CA ASP A 362 -14.20 -24.74 -10.51
C ASP A 362 -14.50 -23.31 -10.02
N PRO A 363 -15.46 -22.60 -10.63
CA PRO A 363 -15.71 -21.21 -10.26
C PRO A 363 -16.48 -21.09 -8.94
N GLU A 364 -17.22 -22.11 -8.53
CA GLU A 364 -17.97 -22.11 -7.26
C GLU A 364 -16.99 -22.26 -6.09
N LEU A 365 -16.09 -23.25 -6.16
CA LEU A 365 -15.05 -23.42 -5.15
C LEU A 365 -14.14 -22.19 -5.02
N MET A 366 -13.72 -21.60 -6.15
CA MET A 366 -12.85 -20.41 -6.12
C MET A 366 -13.59 -19.18 -5.59
N ALA A 367 -14.90 -19.07 -5.80
CA ALA A 367 -15.73 -18.04 -5.19
C ALA A 367 -15.89 -18.25 -3.68
N ASP A 368 -16.15 -19.47 -3.24
CA ASP A 368 -16.28 -19.81 -1.82
C ASP A 368 -14.99 -19.52 -1.02
N ILE A 369 -13.83 -19.80 -1.59
CA ILE A 369 -12.51 -19.48 -0.99
C ILE A 369 -12.33 -17.96 -0.84
N ALA A 370 -12.64 -17.20 -1.90
CA ALA A 370 -12.51 -15.74 -1.87
C ALA A 370 -13.50 -15.12 -0.88
N GLU A 371 -14.77 -15.54 -0.91
CA GLU A 371 -15.80 -15.03 0.01
C GLU A 371 -15.44 -15.30 1.48
N LEU A 372 -14.97 -16.52 1.80
CA LEU A 372 -14.58 -16.89 3.16
C LEU A 372 -13.46 -15.99 3.72
N THR A 373 -12.53 -15.58 2.86
CA THR A 373 -11.35 -14.79 3.26
C THR A 373 -11.52 -13.28 3.03
N GLY A 374 -12.66 -12.86 2.46
CA GLY A 374 -12.95 -11.46 2.13
C GLY A 374 -12.23 -10.94 0.88
N GLY A 375 -11.82 -11.83 -0.02
CA GLY A 375 -11.18 -11.51 -1.29
C GLY A 375 -12.15 -11.37 -2.45
N VAL A 376 -11.60 -11.24 -3.66
CA VAL A 376 -12.35 -11.11 -4.92
C VAL A 376 -11.99 -12.25 -5.87
N THR A 377 -12.98 -12.71 -6.62
CA THR A 377 -12.80 -13.73 -7.67
C THR A 377 -12.75 -13.08 -9.04
N PHE A 378 -11.80 -13.53 -9.84
CA PHE A 378 -11.59 -13.14 -11.22
C PHE A 378 -11.68 -14.35 -12.13
N LYS A 379 -12.05 -14.10 -13.39
CA LYS A 379 -12.06 -15.09 -14.45
C LYS A 379 -11.32 -14.52 -15.65
N ALA A 380 -10.48 -15.34 -16.26
CA ALA A 380 -9.80 -15.01 -17.51
C ALA A 380 -9.99 -16.15 -18.50
N THR A 381 -10.32 -15.83 -19.75
CA THR A 381 -10.49 -16.81 -20.84
C THR A 381 -9.48 -16.64 -21.97
N SER A 382 -8.63 -15.62 -21.86
CA SER A 382 -7.53 -15.32 -22.78
C SER A 382 -6.31 -14.82 -22.00
N GLN A 383 -5.16 -14.76 -22.67
CA GLN A 383 -3.94 -14.19 -22.08
C GLN A 383 -4.15 -12.71 -21.74
N GLU A 384 -4.78 -11.95 -22.63
CA GLU A 384 -5.02 -10.51 -22.46
C GLU A 384 -5.94 -10.24 -21.25
N GLU A 385 -6.98 -11.05 -21.06
CA GLU A 385 -7.84 -10.96 -19.88
C GLU A 385 -7.07 -11.31 -18.61
N LEU A 386 -6.17 -12.30 -18.66
CA LEU A 386 -5.37 -12.70 -17.51
C LEU A 386 -4.39 -11.58 -17.09
N GLU A 387 -3.68 -10.99 -18.06
CA GLU A 387 -2.81 -9.83 -17.85
C GLU A 387 -3.59 -8.64 -17.28
N GLN A 388 -4.83 -8.41 -17.75
CA GLN A 388 -5.68 -7.35 -17.22
C GLN A 388 -6.09 -7.61 -15.76
N VAL A 389 -6.38 -8.86 -15.38
CA VAL A 389 -6.68 -9.25 -14.00
C VAL A 389 -5.47 -9.01 -13.09
N PHE A 390 -4.28 -9.44 -13.49
CA PHE A 390 -3.05 -9.22 -12.70
C PHE A 390 -2.72 -7.73 -12.56
N ARG A 391 -2.96 -6.92 -13.60
CA ARG A 391 -2.88 -5.45 -13.55
C ARG A 391 -3.85 -4.84 -12.55
N GLU A 392 -5.10 -5.30 -12.54
CA GLU A 392 -6.11 -4.84 -11.59
C GLU A 392 -5.73 -5.20 -10.15
N LEU A 393 -5.26 -6.44 -9.93
CA LEU A 393 -4.78 -6.89 -8.62
C LEU A 393 -3.61 -6.03 -8.12
N ALA A 394 -2.62 -5.74 -8.96
CA ALA A 394 -1.49 -4.88 -8.61
C ALA A 394 -1.94 -3.46 -8.20
N ARG A 395 -2.88 -2.86 -8.95
CA ARG A 395 -3.43 -1.52 -8.66
C ARG A 395 -4.39 -1.47 -7.48
N SER A 396 -5.04 -2.59 -7.19
CA SER A 396 -5.98 -2.70 -6.08
C SER A 396 -5.28 -2.69 -4.73
N LEU A 397 -3.95 -2.93 -4.68
CA LEU A 397 -3.12 -2.77 -3.48
C LEU A 397 -3.11 -1.28 -3.07
N PRO A 398 -3.72 -0.92 -1.92
CA PRO A 398 -3.89 0.47 -1.49
C PRO A 398 -2.61 1.30 -1.42
N VAL A 399 -2.56 2.33 -2.26
CA VAL A 399 -1.66 3.48 -2.14
C VAL A 399 -2.41 4.58 -1.40
N VAL A 400 -2.08 4.86 -0.14
CA VAL A 400 -2.66 6.04 0.53
C VAL A 400 -1.65 6.86 1.31
N LEU A 401 -1.49 8.11 0.86
CA LEU A 401 -1.15 9.25 1.70
C LEU A 401 -2.46 9.75 2.32
N SER A 402 -2.66 9.53 3.61
CA SER A 402 -3.76 10.16 4.35
C SER A 402 -3.26 11.49 4.88
N GLU A 403 -3.87 12.60 4.46
CA GLU A 403 -3.73 13.91 5.12
C GLU A 403 -4.77 14.09 6.22
#